data_AF-A0A914G9T3-F1
#
_entry.id   AF-A0A914G9T3-F1
#
_cell.length_a   1.000
_cell.length_b   1.000
_cell.length_c   1.000
_cell.angle_alpha   90.00
_cell.angle_beta   90.00
_cell.angle_gamma   90.00
#
_symmetry.space_group_name_H-M   'P 1'
#
loop_
_entity.id
_entity.type
_entity.pdbx_description
1 polymer ?
#
loop_
_entity_poly.entity_id
_entity_poly.type
_entity_poly.pdbx_seq_one_letter_code
_entity_poly.pdbx_strand_id
1 'polypeptide(L)'
;MFLHYHVVVKDDADYKSSEQPSLDPRRRRLPDALIIGVRKGGTRALLDAMALHPQIKAARREVHFFDQNETYSQGIEWYRQQMPFSHPGQLTIEKTPAYFASSITPSRVYQLNKNMKLILILRDPVIRTISDFTQ
;
A
#
# COMPACT_ATOMS: atom_id res chain seq x y z
N MET A 1 24.95 30.52 -50.74
CA MET A 1 26.25 29.91 -50.41
C MET A 1 25.98 28.80 -49.41
N PHE A 2 25.74 27.58 -49.92
CA PHE A 2 25.41 26.41 -49.12
C PHE A 2 26.71 25.68 -48.79
N LEU A 3 27.02 25.51 -47.50
CA LEU A 3 28.14 24.71 -47.03
C LEU A 3 27.62 23.31 -46.67
N HIS A 4 28.01 22.32 -47.47
CA HIS A 4 27.90 20.91 -47.15
C HIS A 4 28.86 20.59 -46.01
N TYR A 5 28.35 20.01 -44.92
CA TYR A 5 29.16 19.33 -43.92
C TYR A 5 28.83 17.84 -43.94
N HIS A 6 29.83 17.04 -44.29
CA HIS A 6 29.81 15.59 -44.20
C HIS A 6 29.94 15.17 -42.72
N VAL A 7 28.96 14.42 -42.21
CA VAL A 7 29.09 13.71 -40.92
C VAL A 7 29.33 12.24 -41.25
N VAL A 8 30.51 11.76 -40.85
CA VAL A 8 30.91 10.35 -40.95
C VAL A 8 30.26 9.59 -39.80
N VAL A 9 29.45 8.58 -40.12
CA VAL A 9 28.92 7.62 -39.15
C VAL A 9 29.99 6.57 -38.87
N LYS A 10 30.31 6.36 -37.59
CA LYS A 10 31.03 5.18 -37.10
C LYS A 10 30.29 4.65 -35.88
N ASP A 11 29.95 3.37 -35.97
CA ASP A 11 29.15 2.60 -35.02
C ASP A 11 29.92 2.21 -33.75
N ASP A 12 29.08 1.85 -32.76
CA ASP A 12 29.28 0.91 -31.65
C ASP A 12 29.69 1.39 -30.24
N ALA A 13 28.80 0.96 -29.32
CA ALA A 13 28.98 0.62 -27.92
C ALA A 13 28.66 1.68 -26.83
N ASP A 14 27.74 1.27 -25.94
CA ASP A 14 27.42 1.80 -24.61
C ASP A 14 26.54 3.06 -24.49
N TYR A 15 25.28 2.95 -24.94
CA TYR A 15 24.19 3.76 -24.38
C TYR A 15 23.86 3.27 -22.97
N LYS A 16 24.63 3.70 -21.96
CA LYS A 16 24.21 3.61 -20.56
C LYS A 16 22.92 4.42 -20.41
N SER A 17 21.81 3.73 -20.17
CA SER A 17 20.52 4.33 -19.81
C SER A 17 20.70 5.14 -18.52
N SER A 18 20.92 6.43 -18.67
CA SER A 18 20.76 7.38 -17.59
C SER A 18 19.27 7.38 -17.21
N GLU A 19 18.93 6.74 -16.08
CA GLU A 19 17.65 6.98 -15.43
C GLU A 19 17.61 8.47 -15.08
N GLN A 20 16.96 9.25 -15.93
CA GLN A 20 16.57 10.61 -15.58
C GLN A 20 15.71 10.51 -14.31
N PRO A 21 16.02 11.26 -13.23
CA PRO A 21 15.20 11.22 -12.04
C PRO A 21 13.79 11.65 -12.44
N SER A 22 12.84 10.71 -12.33
CA SER A 22 11.44 11.01 -12.60
C SER A 22 11.03 12.22 -11.75
N LEU A 23 10.60 13.29 -12.43
CA LEU A 23 10.13 14.54 -11.81
C LEU A 23 8.86 14.35 -10.97
N ASP A 24 8.31 13.12 -10.94
CA ASP A 24 7.17 12.76 -10.13
C ASP A 24 7.62 12.42 -8.69
N PRO A 25 7.33 13.28 -7.69
CA PRO A 25 7.68 13.01 -6.30
C PRO A 25 6.84 11.87 -5.70
N ARG A 26 5.84 11.36 -6.43
CA ARG A 26 5.00 10.26 -5.98
C ARG A 26 5.75 8.94 -6.01
N ARG A 27 5.63 8.20 -4.92
CA ARG A 27 6.20 6.86 -4.75
C ARG A 27 5.21 5.99 -3.97
N ARG A 28 5.35 4.68 -4.09
CA ARG A 28 4.65 3.75 -3.19
C ARG A 28 5.40 3.69 -1.87
N ARG A 29 4.71 4.01 -0.78
CA ARG A 29 5.25 3.98 0.59
C ARG A 29 4.55 2.89 1.37
N LEU A 30 5.23 2.32 2.36
CA LEU A 30 4.59 1.41 3.29
C LEU A 30 3.49 2.14 4.07
N PRO A 31 2.49 1.42 4.60
CA PRO A 31 1.45 2.04 5.41
C PRO A 31 2.01 2.73 6.65
N ASP A 32 1.45 3.89 6.96
CA ASP A 32 1.64 4.60 8.23
C ASP A 32 0.64 4.10 9.29
N ALA A 33 -0.49 3.55 8.84
CA ALA A 33 -1.52 2.97 9.69
C ALA A 33 -2.21 1.76 9.03
N LEU A 34 -2.67 0.84 9.87
CA LEU A 34 -3.44 -0.34 9.46
C LEU A 34 -4.83 -0.32 10.11
N ILE A 35 -5.88 -0.48 9.30
CA ILE A 35 -7.21 -0.83 9.80
C ILE A 35 -7.28 -2.36 9.90
N ILE A 36 -7.11 -2.88 11.11
CA ILE A 36 -6.89 -4.31 11.35
C ILE A 36 -8.18 -5.11 11.51
N GLY A 37 -9.33 -4.45 11.69
CA GLY A 37 -10.57 -5.12 11.98
C GLY A 37 -11.67 -4.22 12.53
N VAL A 38 -12.84 -4.79 12.86
CA VAL A 38 -13.19 -6.22 12.69
C VAL A 38 -14.01 -6.48 11.42
N ARG A 39 -14.02 -7.73 10.92
CA ARG A 39 -14.90 -8.14 9.81
C ARG A 39 -16.36 -7.79 10.15
N LYS A 40 -17.08 -7.20 9.20
CA LYS A 40 -18.44 -6.64 9.37
C LYS A 40 -18.57 -5.49 10.38
N GLY A 41 -17.45 -4.92 10.84
CA GLY A 41 -17.41 -3.76 11.74
C GLY A 41 -17.54 -2.40 11.05
N GLY A 42 -17.67 -2.35 9.73
CA GLY A 42 -17.71 -1.08 8.96
C GLY A 42 -16.33 -0.60 8.48
N THR A 43 -15.33 -1.49 8.44
CA THR A 43 -13.95 -1.17 8.03
C THR A 43 -13.86 -0.55 6.63
N ARG A 44 -14.72 -0.96 5.67
CA ARG A 44 -14.77 -0.37 4.33
C ARG A 44 -15.28 1.07 4.35
N ALA A 45 -16.39 1.32 5.06
CA ALA A 45 -16.95 2.66 5.18
C ALA A 45 -15.98 3.62 5.86
N LEU A 46 -15.27 3.15 6.90
CA LEU A 46 -14.20 3.91 7.55
C LEU A 46 -13.08 4.26 6.56
N LEU A 47 -12.56 3.28 5.82
CA LEU A 47 -11.49 3.51 4.84
C LEU A 47 -11.92 4.51 3.76
N ASP A 48 -13.15 4.37 3.23
CA ASP A 48 -13.68 5.26 2.22
C ASP A 48 -13.83 6.69 2.76
N ALA A 49 -14.34 6.86 3.99
CA ALA A 49 -14.44 8.17 4.64
C ALA A 49 -13.06 8.80 4.88
N MET A 50 -12.07 8.04 5.35
CA MET A 50 -10.70 8.53 5.53
C MET A 50 -10.05 8.94 4.20
N ALA A 51 -10.31 8.20 3.13
CA ALA A 51 -9.76 8.47 1.80
C ALA A 51 -10.30 9.77 1.16
N LEU A 52 -11.35 10.38 1.72
CA LEU A 52 -11.81 11.72 1.32
C LEU A 52 -10.84 12.83 1.76
N HIS A 53 -10.02 12.59 2.79
CA HIS A 53 -9.07 13.58 3.26
C HIS A 53 -7.88 13.72 2.28
N PRO A 54 -7.50 14.94 1.85
CA PRO A 54 -6.47 15.13 0.80
C PRO A 54 -5.08 14.64 1.20
N GLN A 55 -4.80 14.51 2.50
CA GLN A 55 -3.53 13.97 3.01
C GLN A 55 -3.53 12.45 3.21
N ILE A 56 -4.61 11.73 2.88
CA ILE A 56 -4.70 10.29 3.06
C ILE A 56 -4.75 9.59 1.70
N LYS A 57 -3.97 8.52 1.55
CA LYS A 57 -4.02 7.59 0.44
C LYS A 57 -4.30 6.19 0.97
N ALA A 58 -5.39 5.59 0.52
CA ALA A 58 -5.84 4.29 0.99
C ALA A 58 -5.59 3.20 -0.06
N ALA A 59 -5.05 2.06 0.36
CA ALA A 59 -5.07 0.84 -0.43
C ALA A 59 -6.51 0.31 -0.48
N ARG A 60 -7.12 0.29 -1.67
CA ARG A 60 -8.55 -0.08 -1.83
C ARG A 60 -8.81 -1.57 -1.64
N ARG A 61 -7.83 -2.42 -1.92
CA ARG A 61 -7.92 -3.88 -1.81
C ARG A 61 -7.38 -4.34 -0.47
N GLU A 62 -7.95 -5.41 0.08
CA GLU A 62 -7.36 -6.13 1.21
C GLU A 62 -6.13 -6.86 0.70
N VAL A 63 -4.98 -6.61 1.34
CA VAL A 63 -3.69 -7.09 0.83
C VAL A 63 -3.34 -8.45 1.40
N HIS A 64 -3.83 -8.77 2.59
CA HIS A 64 -3.58 -10.04 3.28
C HIS A 64 -2.10 -10.36 3.46
N PHE A 65 -1.29 -9.34 3.73
CA PHE A 65 0.16 -9.51 3.81
C PHE A 65 0.59 -10.20 5.11
N PHE A 66 -0.01 -9.83 6.23
CA PHE A 66 0.43 -10.34 7.54
C PHE A 66 -0.24 -11.64 7.97
N ASP A 67 -1.44 -11.95 7.46
CA ASP A 67 -2.23 -13.13 7.84
C ASP A 67 -1.99 -14.36 6.95
N GLN A 68 -1.52 -14.19 5.71
CA GLN A 68 -1.26 -15.29 4.78
C GLN A 68 0.24 -15.54 4.61
N ASN A 69 0.68 -16.80 4.70
CA ASN A 69 2.10 -17.14 4.61
C ASN A 69 2.64 -16.96 3.19
N GLU A 70 1.84 -17.32 2.19
CA GLU A 70 2.15 -17.23 0.77
C GLU A 70 2.43 -15.77 0.40
N THR A 71 1.54 -14.87 0.81
CA THR A 71 1.66 -13.44 0.59
C THR A 71 2.81 -12.83 1.39
N TYR A 72 2.99 -13.21 2.66
CA TYR A 72 4.10 -12.73 3.47
C TYR A 72 5.47 -13.12 2.90
N SER A 73 5.56 -14.31 2.30
CA SER A 73 6.80 -14.82 1.70
C SER A 73 7.25 -14.04 0.46
N GLN A 74 6.36 -13.28 -0.18
CA GLN A 74 6.69 -12.35 -1.27
C GLN A 74 7.56 -11.17 -0.80
N GLY A 75 7.62 -10.92 0.51
CA GLY A 75 8.48 -9.93 1.12
C GLY A 75 7.95 -8.50 1.10
N ILE A 76 8.70 -7.62 1.76
CA ILE A 76 8.30 -6.24 2.04
C ILE A 76 8.14 -5.37 0.77
N GLU A 77 8.93 -5.65 -0.27
CA GLU A 77 8.87 -4.85 -1.49
C GLU A 77 7.62 -5.19 -2.30
N TRP A 78 7.24 -6.47 -2.36
CA TRP A 78 5.93 -6.85 -2.90
C TRP A 78 4.80 -6.15 -2.16
N TYR A 79 4.87 -6.07 -0.82
CA TYR A 79 3.87 -5.37 -0.01
C TYR A 79 3.80 -3.88 -0.34
N ARG A 80 4.96 -3.21 -0.44
CA ARG A 80 5.07 -1.82 -0.88
C ARG A 80 4.42 -1.61 -2.25
N GLN A 81 4.61 -2.55 -3.18
CA GLN A 81 4.00 -2.46 -4.50
C GLN A 81 2.46 -2.53 -4.49
N GLN A 82 1.84 -3.09 -3.44
CA GLN A 82 0.39 -3.08 -3.29
C GLN A 82 -0.17 -1.72 -2.85
N MET A 83 0.70 -0.80 -2.42
CA MET A 83 0.30 0.51 -1.91
C MET A 83 0.02 1.50 -3.04
N PRO A 84 -0.90 2.46 -2.83
CA PRO A 84 -1.10 3.55 -3.78
C PRO A 84 0.13 4.45 -3.85
N PHE A 85 0.27 5.17 -4.96
CA PHE A 85 1.21 6.28 -5.04
C PHE A 85 0.77 7.41 -4.10
N SER A 86 1.69 7.88 -3.26
CA SER A 86 1.50 9.01 -2.34
C SER A 86 2.56 10.08 -2.58
N HIS A 87 2.26 11.33 -2.24
CA HIS A 87 3.26 12.39 -2.15
C HIS A 87 3.97 12.35 -0.79
N PRO A 88 5.17 12.95 -0.66
CA PRO A 88 5.75 13.22 0.65
C PRO A 88 4.76 13.95 1.56
N GLY A 89 4.66 13.52 2.82
CA GLY A 89 3.73 14.09 3.81
C GLY A 89 2.29 13.54 3.76
N GLN A 90 1.92 12.77 2.73
CA GLN A 90 0.64 12.04 2.74
C GLN A 90 0.79 10.72 3.50
N LEU A 91 -0.25 10.37 4.26
CA LEU A 91 -0.34 9.12 4.99
C LEU A 91 -0.89 8.02 4.10
N THR A 92 -0.25 6.86 4.13
CA THR A 92 -0.71 5.64 3.45
C THR A 92 -1.43 4.73 4.45
N ILE A 93 -2.64 4.29 4.12
CA ILE A 93 -3.46 3.43 4.98
C ILE A 93 -3.82 2.15 4.25
N GLU A 94 -3.65 1.02 4.94
CA GLU A 94 -4.07 -0.30 4.46
C GLU A 94 -5.15 -0.89 5.37
N LYS A 95 -6.02 -1.74 4.83
CA LYS A 95 -7.16 -2.33 5.54
C LYS A 95 -7.32 -3.81 5.17
N THR A 96 -6.99 -4.70 6.09
CA THR A 96 -7.35 -6.12 6.05
C THR A 96 -7.98 -6.50 7.40
N PRO A 97 -9.32 -6.67 7.46
CA PRO A 97 -10.03 -6.97 8.70
C PRO A 97 -9.69 -8.34 9.33
N ALA A 98 -9.11 -9.24 8.54
CA ALA A 98 -8.65 -10.56 9.01
C ALA A 98 -7.46 -10.46 9.97
N TYR A 99 -6.69 -9.36 9.94
CA TYR A 99 -5.54 -9.14 10.81
C TYR A 99 -5.91 -9.24 12.30
N PHE A 100 -7.08 -8.73 12.70
CA PHE A 100 -7.53 -8.78 14.09
C PHE A 100 -7.67 -10.21 14.65
N ALA A 101 -8.10 -11.16 13.82
CA ALA A 101 -8.30 -12.55 14.24
C ALA A 101 -7.07 -13.46 13.99
N SER A 102 -6.03 -12.93 13.34
CA SER A 102 -4.84 -13.69 12.96
C SER A 102 -3.79 -13.64 14.09
N SER A 103 -3.46 -14.79 14.66
CA SER A 103 -2.49 -14.90 15.76
C SER A 103 -1.06 -14.52 15.36
N ILE A 104 -0.69 -14.67 14.09
CA ILE A 104 0.65 -14.36 13.57
C ILE A 104 0.83 -12.88 13.20
N THR A 105 -0.27 -12.17 12.92
CA THR A 105 -0.24 -10.80 12.42
C THR A 105 0.45 -9.82 13.39
N PRO A 106 0.18 -9.81 14.71
CA PRO A 106 0.80 -8.86 15.64
C PRO A 106 2.32 -8.88 15.61
N SER A 107 2.92 -10.09 15.61
CA SER A 107 4.37 -10.26 15.58
C SER A 107 4.98 -9.70 14.29
N ARG A 108 4.37 -9.99 13.14
CA ARG A 108 4.85 -9.52 11.84
C ARG A 108 4.72 -8.00 11.67
N VAL A 109 3.61 -7.42 12.14
CA VAL A 109 3.43 -5.95 12.13
C VAL A 109 4.49 -5.27 13.01
N TYR A 110 4.74 -5.81 14.21
CA TYR A 110 5.76 -5.29 15.11
C TYR A 110 7.18 -5.39 14.53
N GLN A 111 7.50 -6.49 13.83
CA GLN A 111 8.76 -6.66 13.12
C GLN A 111 8.94 -5.64 11.99
N LEU A 112 7.87 -5.34 11.26
CA LEU A 112 7.91 -4.34 10.19
C LEU A 112 8.12 -2.93 10.74
N ASN A 113 7.30 -2.53 11.72
CA ASN A 113 7.34 -1.19 12.30
C ASN A 113 6.75 -1.21 13.71
N LYS A 114 7.62 -1.07 14.72
CA LYS A 114 7.22 -1.02 16.14
C LYS A 114 6.29 0.16 16.48
N ASN A 115 6.30 1.20 15.65
CA ASN A 115 5.50 2.41 15.82
C ASN A 115 4.27 2.43 14.88
N MET A 116 3.91 1.29 14.27
CA MET A 116 2.75 1.21 13.38
C MET A 116 1.48 1.62 14.12
N LYS A 117 0.71 2.55 13.54
CA LYS A 117 -0.58 2.94 14.10
C LYS A 117 -1.64 1.90 13.72
N LEU A 118 -2.38 1.39 14.71
CA LEU A 118 -3.44 0.41 14.50
C LEU A 118 -4.79 1.07 14.74
N ILE A 119 -5.71 0.88 13.79
CA ILE A 119 -7.08 1.37 13.85
C ILE A 119 -8.00 0.16 13.95
N LEU A 120 -8.79 0.12 15.02
CA LEU A 120 -9.79 -0.91 15.27
C LEU A 120 -11.17 -0.26 15.28
N ILE A 121 -12.06 -0.69 14.39
CA ILE A 121 -13.47 -0.28 14.40
C ILE A 121 -14.32 -1.46 14.84
N LEU A 122 -15.12 -1.21 15.88
CA LEU A 122 -16.03 -2.19 16.48
C LEU A 122 -17.47 -1.78 16.19
N ARG A 123 -18.34 -2.78 16.03
CA ARG A 123 -19.79 -2.63 15.97
C ARG A 123 -20.40 -3.46 17.08
N ASP A 124 -21.60 -3.08 17.51
CA ASP A 124 -22.43 -3.92 18.39
C ASP A 124 -22.40 -5.39 17.93
N PRO A 125 -22.02 -6.34 18.81
CA PRO A 125 -21.80 -7.74 18.46
C PRO A 125 -23.08 -8.47 18.03
N VAL A 126 -24.26 -8.03 18.50
CA VAL A 126 -25.56 -8.61 18.12
C VAL A 126 -25.87 -8.24 16.67
N ILE A 127 -25.70 -6.96 16.32
CA ILE A 127 -25.89 -6.48 14.94
C ILE A 127 -24.82 -7.06 14.01
N ARG A 128 -23.58 -7.23 14.50
CA ARG A 128 -22.48 -7.85 13.76
C ARG A 128 -22.80 -9.31 13.36
N THR A 129 -23.34 -10.10 14.28
CA THR A 129 -23.65 -11.52 14.05
C THR A 129 -24.79 -11.71 13.04
N ILE A 130 -25.84 -10.88 13.11
CA ILE A 130 -26.92 -10.90 12.11
C ILE A 130 -26.38 -10.55 10.71
N SER A 131 -25.47 -9.58 10.60
CA SER A 131 -24.87 -9.18 9.33
C SER A 131 -23.92 -10.25 8.73
N ASP A 132 -23.30 -11.08 9.56
CA ASP A 132 -22.42 -12.19 9.13
C ASP A 132 -23.24 -13.38 8.59
N PHE A 133 -24.45 -13.61 9.11
CA PHE A 133 -25.32 -14.73 8.69
C PHE A 133 -26.00 -14.52 7.31
N THR A 134 -26.21 -13.27 6.89
CA THR A 134 -26.96 -12.93 5.66
C THR A 134 -26.11 -12.76 4.38
N GLN A 135 -24.80 -13.04 4.40
CA GLN A 135 -23.89 -12.82 3.25
C GLN A 135 -22.87 -13.94 3.05
#